data_AF-A0A7K4GN33-F1
#
_entry.id   AF-A0A7K4GN33-F1
#
_cell.length_a   1.000
_cell.length_b   1.000
_cell.length_c   1.000
_cell.angle_alpha   90.00
_cell.angle_beta   90.00
_cell.angle_gamma   90.00
#
_symmetry.space_group_name_H-M   'P 1'
#
loop_
_entity.id
_entity.type
_entity.pdbx_description
1 polymer ?
#
loop_
_entity_poly.entity_id
_entity_poly.type
_entity_poly.pdbx_seq_one_letter_code
_entity_poly.pdbx_strand_id
1 'polypeptide(L)'
;MDIKKYLDFRLLGLTGSILLILSQFLSWFSNQSLLNIYIITTTVAIEDSFLYLFPLICGIICLVGTIVILYNLDYRINSVIINFIGLGFFLVFVIEIIPREFLYLPSAGIGFYFSIIGSILIFFDILNILISKEK
;
A
#
# COMPACT_ATOMS: atom_id res chain seq x y z
N MET A 1 -6.94 22.54 -22.64
CA MET A 1 -5.79 21.62 -22.77
C MET A 1 -6.08 20.45 -21.85
N ASP A 2 -6.58 19.33 -22.40
CA ASP A 2 -7.15 18.21 -21.66
C ASP A 2 -6.07 17.32 -21.03
N ILE A 3 -5.46 17.78 -19.94
CA ILE A 3 -4.54 16.97 -19.11
C ILE A 3 -5.25 15.68 -18.63
N LYS A 4 -6.58 15.70 -18.49
CA LYS A 4 -7.42 14.54 -18.16
C LYS A 4 -7.40 13.41 -19.20
N LYS A 5 -6.94 13.65 -20.43
CA LYS A 5 -6.98 12.64 -21.52
C LYS A 5 -5.71 11.79 -21.62
N TYR A 6 -4.61 12.20 -20.99
CA TYR A 6 -3.30 11.55 -21.13
C TYR A 6 -2.81 10.80 -19.88
N LEU A 7 -3.32 11.15 -18.70
CA LEU A 7 -3.09 10.38 -17.48
C LEU A 7 -4.32 9.52 -17.21
N ASP A 8 -4.23 8.23 -17.54
CA ASP A 8 -5.19 7.26 -17.02
C ASP A 8 -4.98 7.19 -15.50
N PHE A 9 -5.85 7.85 -14.75
CA PHE A 9 -5.77 7.94 -13.29
C PHE A 9 -5.75 6.56 -12.63
N ARG A 10 -6.22 5.50 -13.32
CA ARG A 10 -6.15 4.10 -12.87
C ARG A 10 -4.71 3.58 -12.73
N LEU A 11 -3.75 4.21 -13.43
CA LEU A 11 -2.32 3.89 -13.27
C LEU A 11 -1.79 4.30 -11.88
N LEU A 12 -2.47 5.22 -11.17
CA LEU A 12 -2.09 5.59 -9.80
C LEU A 12 -2.29 4.42 -8.83
N GLY A 13 -3.41 3.70 -8.93
CA GLY A 13 -3.65 2.51 -8.10
C GLY A 13 -2.62 1.41 -8.37
N LEU A 14 -2.26 1.20 -9.63
CA LEU A 14 -1.28 0.19 -10.04
C LEU A 14 0.13 0.55 -9.57
N THR A 15 0.56 1.78 -9.81
CA THR A 15 1.87 2.27 -9.35
C THR A 15 1.97 2.28 -7.84
N GLY A 16 0.93 2.72 -7.14
CA GLY A 16 0.88 2.71 -5.68
C GLY A 16 0.96 1.31 -5.08
N SER A 17 0.24 0.35 -5.67
CA SER A 17 0.28 -1.06 -5.26
C SER A 17 1.66 -1.69 -5.48
N ILE A 18 2.30 -1.42 -6.63
CA ILE A 18 3.66 -1.89 -6.91
C ILE A 18 4.66 -1.28 -5.92
N LEU A 19 4.57 0.02 -5.63
CA LEU A 19 5.46 0.66 -4.65
C LEU A 19 5.34 0.04 -3.26
N LEU A 20 4.11 -0.27 -2.81
CA LEU A 20 3.89 -0.98 -1.54
C LEU A 20 4.51 -2.38 -1.54
N ILE A 21 4.34 -3.16 -2.61
CA ILE A 21 4.95 -4.49 -2.72
C ILE A 21 6.47 -4.38 -2.70
N LEU A 22 7.06 -3.47 -3.49
CA LEU A 22 8.51 -3.24 -3.52
C LEU A 22 9.05 -2.76 -2.17
N SER A 23 8.26 -1.97 -1.44
CA SER A 23 8.65 -1.47 -0.12
C SER A 23 9.03 -2.61 0.84
N GLN A 24 8.41 -3.78 0.72
CA GLN A 24 8.66 -4.94 1.59
C GLN A 24 10.12 -5.43 1.52
N PHE A 25 10.74 -5.30 0.35
CA PHE A 25 12.07 -5.85 0.06
C PHE A 25 13.18 -4.80 0.19
N LEU A 26 12.82 -3.53 0.35
CA LEU A 26 13.75 -2.42 0.50
C LEU A 26 14.04 -2.14 1.97
N SER A 27 15.11 -1.40 2.23
CA SER A 27 15.50 -0.97 3.59
C SER A 27 14.41 -0.11 4.22
N TRP A 28 13.95 -0.49 5.42
CA TRP A 28 12.96 0.23 6.23
C TRP A 28 13.58 0.86 7.47
N PHE A 29 14.08 0.05 8.38
CA PHE A 29 14.70 0.51 9.63
C PHE A 29 16.05 -0.17 9.80
N SER A 30 17.06 0.58 10.24
CA SER A 30 18.38 0.03 10.56
C SER A 30 19.00 -0.83 9.44
N ASN A 31 18.79 -0.43 8.18
CA ASN A 31 19.22 -1.16 6.97
C ASN A 31 18.62 -2.56 6.78
N GLN A 32 17.56 -2.90 7.52
CA GLN A 32 16.82 -4.14 7.35
C GLN A 32 15.53 -3.89 6.55
N SER A 33 15.17 -4.86 5.71
CA SER A 33 13.87 -4.89 5.06
C SER A 33 12.80 -5.44 6.00
N LEU A 34 11.52 -5.12 5.74
CA LEU A 34 10.42 -5.68 6.51
C LEU A 34 10.39 -7.21 6.44
N LEU A 35 10.76 -7.80 5.30
CA LEU A 35 10.87 -9.25 5.16
C LEU A 35 11.92 -9.84 6.11
N ASN A 36 13.09 -9.20 6.22
CA ASN A 36 14.13 -9.65 7.14
C ASN A 36 13.66 -9.52 8.60
N ILE A 37 13.04 -8.38 8.95
CA ILE A 37 12.50 -8.14 10.29
C ILE A 37 11.44 -9.20 10.62
N TYR A 38 10.54 -9.52 9.67
CA TYR A 38 9.57 -10.60 9.80
C TYR A 38 10.26 -11.94 10.13
N ILE A 39 11.24 -12.37 9.32
CA ILE A 39 11.93 -13.65 9.51
C ILE A 39 12.61 -13.73 10.89
N ILE A 40 13.27 -12.65 11.31
CA ILE A 40 13.93 -12.58 12.62
C ILE A 40 12.88 -12.67 13.74
N THR A 41 11.82 -11.86 13.66
CA THR A 41 10.79 -11.77 14.71
C THR A 41 9.92 -13.02 14.80
N THR A 42 9.70 -13.77 13.72
CA THR A 42 9.00 -15.07 13.77
C THR A 42 9.63 -16.06 14.74
N THR A 43 10.92 -15.94 15.06
CA THR A 43 11.58 -16.86 15.99
C THR A 43 11.34 -16.53 17.47
N VAL A 44 10.86 -15.32 17.77
CA VAL A 44 10.73 -14.80 19.15
C VAL A 44 9.29 -14.41 19.48
N ALA A 45 8.57 -13.81 18.53
CA ALA A 45 7.20 -13.32 18.69
C ALA A 45 6.41 -13.52 17.39
N ILE A 46 5.89 -14.74 17.19
CA ILE A 46 5.16 -15.14 15.97
C ILE A 46 3.96 -14.22 15.71
N GLU A 47 3.17 -13.91 16.73
CA GLU A 47 1.94 -13.12 16.56
C GLU A 47 2.24 -11.71 16.05
N ASP A 48 3.18 -11.01 16.68
CA ASP A 48 3.59 -9.66 16.27
C ASP A 48 4.31 -9.66 14.90
N SER A 49 4.99 -10.75 14.54
CA SER A 49 5.76 -10.81 13.29
C SER A 49 4.88 -10.57 12.05
N PHE A 50 3.63 -11.04 12.06
CA PHE A 50 2.71 -10.89 10.92
C PHE A 50 2.43 -9.43 10.55
N LEU A 51 2.53 -8.50 11.51
CA LEU A 51 2.35 -7.08 11.23
C LEU A 51 3.33 -6.59 10.16
N TYR A 52 4.57 -7.08 10.14
CA TYR A 52 5.57 -6.69 9.14
C TYR A 52 5.27 -7.18 7.72
N LEU A 53 4.26 -8.05 7.53
CA LEU A 53 3.78 -8.47 6.20
C LEU A 53 2.60 -7.61 5.71
N PHE A 54 2.00 -6.78 6.56
CA PHE A 54 0.78 -6.05 6.21
C PHE A 54 0.97 -5.05 5.06
N PRO A 55 2.13 -4.35 4.90
CA PRO A 55 2.37 -3.54 3.71
C PRO A 55 2.35 -4.35 2.41
N LEU A 56 2.91 -5.57 2.42
CA LEU A 56 2.85 -6.49 1.29
C LEU A 56 1.42 -6.95 1.00
N ILE A 57 0.70 -7.38 2.03
CA ILE A 57 -0.70 -7.82 1.92
C ILE A 57 -1.58 -6.68 1.37
N CYS A 58 -1.43 -5.46 1.90
CA CYS A 58 -2.08 -4.26 1.39
C CYS A 58 -1.78 -4.06 -0.10
N GLY A 59 -0.50 -4.09 -0.48
CA GLY A 59 -0.10 -3.91 -1.88
C GLY A 59 -0.73 -4.92 -2.83
N ILE A 60 -0.79 -6.20 -2.44
CA ILE A 60 -1.42 -7.26 -3.23
C ILE A 60 -2.94 -7.05 -3.35
N ILE A 61 -3.62 -6.76 -2.24
CA ILE A 61 -5.07 -6.55 -2.24
C ILE A 61 -5.44 -5.34 -3.12
N CYS A 62 -4.71 -4.23 -2.97
CA CYS A 62 -4.95 -3.03 -3.77
C CYS A 62 -4.63 -3.26 -5.26
N LEU A 63 -3.62 -4.07 -5.58
CA LEU A 63 -3.35 -4.48 -6.97
C LEU A 63 -4.55 -5.20 -7.58
N VAL A 64 -5.16 -6.14 -6.83
CA VAL A 64 -6.38 -6.84 -7.26
C VAL A 64 -7.52 -5.86 -7.46
N GLY A 65 -7.74 -4.93 -6.52
CA GLY A 65 -8.76 -3.89 -6.65
C GLY A 65 -8.58 -3.03 -7.91
N THR A 66 -7.36 -2.61 -8.22
CA THR A 66 -7.07 -1.88 -9.47
C THR A 66 -7.29 -2.74 -10.71
N ILE A 67 -6.90 -4.02 -10.71
CA ILE A 67 -7.16 -4.92 -11.86
C ILE A 67 -8.65 -5.08 -12.13
N VAL A 68 -9.48 -5.17 -11.08
CA VAL A 68 -10.94 -5.31 -11.21
C VAL A 68 -11.55 -4.14 -12.00
N ILE A 69 -11.14 -2.90 -11.73
CA ILE A 69 -11.67 -1.72 -12.44
C ILE A 69 -11.05 -1.53 -13.84
N LEU A 70 -9.82 -2.00 -14.04
CA LEU A 70 -9.22 -2.07 -15.38
C LEU A 70 -9.95 -3.09 -16.26
N TYR A 71 -10.46 -4.17 -15.68
CA TYR A 71 -11.21 -5.20 -16.40
C TYR A 71 -12.61 -4.76 -16.80
N ASN A 72 -13.40 -4.24 -15.85
CA ASN A 72 -14.72 -3.66 -16.15
C ASN A 72 -15.05 -2.50 -15.20
N LEU A 73 -15.43 -1.37 -15.78
CA LEU A 73 -15.83 -0.15 -15.07
C LEU A 73 -17.07 -0.33 -14.19
N ASP A 74 -17.95 -1.28 -14.51
CA ASP A 74 -19.15 -1.56 -13.71
C ASP A 74 -18.79 -2.00 -12.28
N TYR A 75 -17.59 -2.57 -12.09
CA TYR A 75 -17.08 -3.00 -10.79
C TYR A 75 -16.40 -1.88 -9.98
N ARG A 76 -16.63 -0.60 -10.32
CA ARG A 76 -16.01 0.54 -9.61
C ARG A 76 -16.17 0.48 -8.09
N ILE A 77 -17.35 0.16 -7.58
CA ILE A 77 -17.62 0.11 -6.14
C ILE A 77 -16.90 -1.07 -5.50
N ASN A 78 -16.89 -2.22 -6.17
CA ASN A 78 -16.17 -3.41 -5.69
C ASN A 78 -14.67 -3.13 -5.60
N SER A 79 -14.10 -2.47 -6.62
CA SER A 79 -12.70 -2.04 -6.62
C SER A 79 -12.38 -1.11 -5.45
N VAL A 80 -13.23 -0.11 -5.19
CA VAL A 80 -13.08 0.81 -4.04
C VAL A 80 -13.11 0.04 -2.72
N ILE A 81 -14.06 -0.88 -2.54
CA ILE A 81 -14.16 -1.71 -1.32
C ILE A 81 -12.89 -2.54 -1.12
N ILE A 82 -12.40 -3.20 -2.17
CA ILE A 82 -11.18 -4.01 -2.12
C ILE A 82 -9.98 -3.14 -1.73
N ASN A 83 -9.81 -1.97 -2.35
CA ASN A 83 -8.72 -1.04 -2.03
C ASN A 83 -8.82 -0.51 -0.59
N PHE A 84 -10.02 -0.25 -0.08
CA PHE A 84 -10.23 0.13 1.32
C PHE A 84 -9.83 -0.99 2.29
N ILE A 85 -10.15 -2.25 1.98
CA ILE A 85 -9.73 -3.40 2.79
C ILE A 85 -8.20 -3.47 2.82
N GLY A 86 -7.54 -3.33 1.67
CA GLY A 86 -6.08 -3.31 1.57
C GLY A 86 -5.46 -2.19 2.42
N LEU A 87 -5.91 -0.95 2.23
CA LEU A 87 -5.45 0.20 3.02
C LEU A 87 -5.73 0.02 4.52
N GLY A 88 -6.80 -0.71 4.90
CA GLY A 88 -7.08 -1.06 6.29
C GLY A 88 -5.94 -1.85 6.94
N PHE A 89 -5.39 -2.87 6.26
CA PHE A 89 -4.22 -3.60 6.75
C PHE A 89 -3.00 -2.69 6.92
N PHE A 90 -2.76 -1.80 5.94
CA PHE A 90 -1.65 -0.85 6.04
C PHE A 90 -1.84 0.12 7.22
N LEU A 91 -3.07 0.57 7.48
CA LEU A 91 -3.37 1.47 8.58
C LEU A 91 -3.16 0.81 9.95
N VAL A 92 -3.51 -0.47 10.11
CA VAL A 92 -3.18 -1.24 11.32
C VAL A 92 -1.67 -1.29 11.52
N PHE A 93 -0.91 -1.60 10.48
CA PHE A 93 0.55 -1.60 10.54
C PHE A 93 1.12 -0.23 10.96
N VAL A 94 0.62 0.86 10.36
CA VAL A 94 1.04 2.23 10.70
C VAL A 94 0.75 2.54 12.17
N ILE A 95 -0.43 2.20 12.69
CA ILE A 95 -0.82 2.50 14.07
C ILE A 95 -0.06 1.64 15.08
N GLU A 96 0.21 0.38 14.77
CA GLU A 96 0.85 -0.52 15.73
C GLU A 96 2.38 -0.45 15.71
N ILE A 97 2.99 -0.35 14.52
CA ILE A 97 4.45 -0.41 14.38
C ILE A 97 5.11 0.96 14.47
N ILE A 98 4.54 2.02 13.90
CA ILE A 98 5.21 3.34 13.89
C ILE A 98 5.43 3.89 15.32
N PRO A 99 4.49 3.78 16.27
CA PRO A 99 4.75 4.23 17.64
C PRO A 99 5.82 3.41 18.34
N ARG A 100 5.88 2.10 18.09
CA ARG A 100 6.90 1.19 18.66
C ARG A 100 8.29 1.52 18.13
N GLU A 101 8.38 1.85 16.84
CA GLU A 101 9.63 2.14 16.14
C GLU A 101 9.93 3.65 16.03
N PHE A 102 9.26 4.50 16.84
CA PHE A 102 9.37 5.97 16.72
C PHE A 102 10.81 6.49 16.86
N LEU A 103 11.64 5.81 17.67
CA LEU A 103 13.06 6.15 17.83
C LEU A 103 13.89 5.90 16.56
N TYR A 104 13.42 5.02 15.67
CA TYR A 104 14.09 4.63 14.43
C TYR A 104 13.51 5.32 13.18
N LEU A 105 12.47 6.15 13.34
CA LEU A 105 11.92 6.99 12.26
C LEU A 105 12.96 7.94 11.62
N PRO A 106 13.90 8.55 12.36
CA PRO A 106 14.98 9.36 11.76
C PRO A 106 15.92 8.55 10.85
N SER A 107 15.99 7.24 11.02
CA SER A 107 16.75 6.31 10.18
C SER A 107 15.86 5.53 9.20
N ALA A 108 14.67 6.05 8.90
CA ALA A 108 13.77 5.47 7.91
C ALA A 108 14.46 5.38 6.54
N GLY A 109 14.51 4.17 6.01
CA GLY A 109 15.05 3.86 4.70
C GLY A 109 14.04 4.10 3.57
N ILE A 110 14.50 3.87 2.33
CA ILE A 110 13.70 4.12 1.12
C ILE A 110 12.40 3.31 1.07
N GLY A 111 12.36 2.12 1.70
CA GLY A 111 11.17 1.29 1.78
C GLY A 111 10.03 1.98 2.52
N PHE A 112 10.32 2.67 3.62
CA PHE A 112 9.31 3.45 4.34
C PHE A 112 8.67 4.49 3.43
N TYR A 113 9.48 5.30 2.73
CA TYR A 113 8.95 6.32 1.81
C TYR A 113 8.15 5.73 0.65
N PHE A 114 8.58 4.60 0.09
CA PHE A 114 7.84 3.89 -0.95
C PHE A 114 6.46 3.45 -0.46
N SER A 115 6.37 2.97 0.78
CA SER A 115 5.09 2.55 1.38
C SER A 115 4.12 3.71 1.59
N ILE A 116 4.63 4.86 2.06
CA ILE A 116 3.81 6.06 2.29
C ILE A 116 3.35 6.66 0.96
N ILE A 117 4.26 6.81 -0.01
CA ILE A 117 3.90 7.30 -1.35
C ILE A 117 2.91 6.33 -2.01
N GLY A 118 3.15 5.02 -1.93
CA GLY A 118 2.29 4.00 -2.51
C GLY A 118 0.86 4.04 -1.95
N SER A 119 0.71 4.15 -0.64
CA SER A 119 -0.60 4.26 0.01
C SER A 119 -1.32 5.57 -0.35
N ILE A 120 -0.60 6.70 -0.44
CA ILE A 120 -1.17 7.98 -0.90
C ILE A 120 -1.68 7.88 -2.34
N LEU A 121 -0.95 7.23 -3.25
CA LEU A 121 -1.37 7.06 -4.63
C LEU A 121 -2.64 6.22 -4.75
N ILE A 122 -2.74 5.12 -3.98
CA ILE A 122 -3.95 4.29 -3.93
C ILE A 122 -5.13 5.10 -3.36
N PHE A 123 -4.90 5.92 -2.34
CA PHE A 123 -5.95 6.78 -1.79
C PHE A 123 -6.47 7.77 -2.85
N PHE A 124 -5.58 8.40 -3.61
CA PHE A 124 -6.00 9.27 -4.72
C PHE A 124 -6.72 8.51 -5.84
N ASP A 125 -6.31 7.27 -6.14
CA ASP A 125 -7.02 6.40 -7.09
C ASP A 125 -8.47 6.17 -6.63
N ILE A 126 -8.68 5.80 -5.36
CA ILE A 126 -10.02 5.63 -4.79
C ILE A 126 -10.88 6.89 -4.96
N LEU A 127 -10.33 8.06 -4.60
CA LEU A 127 -11.05 9.33 -4.74
C LEU A 127 -11.41 9.61 -6.20
N ASN A 128 -10.49 9.36 -7.13
CA ASN A 128 -10.73 9.55 -8.55
C ASN A 128 -11.83 8.62 -9.08
N ILE A 129 -11.82 7.35 -8.66
CA ILE A 129 -12.85 6.37 -9.03
C ILE A 129 -14.23 6.82 -8.54
N LEU A 130 -14.32 7.31 -7.30
CA LEU A 130 -15.57 7.79 -6.71
C LEU A 130 -16.10 9.07 -7.39
N ILE A 131 -15.21 9.97 -7.82
CA ILE A 131 -15.58 11.23 -8.48
C ILE A 131 -15.93 11.02 -9.96
N SER A 132 -15.43 9.94 -10.58
CA SER A 132 -15.73 9.60 -11.96
C SER A 132 -17.21 9.25 -12.13
N LYS A 133 -18.01 10.25 -12.51
CA LYS A 133 -19.42 10.05 -12.89
C LYS A 133 -19.51 9.09 -14.07
N GLU A 134 -20.50 8.18 -14.01
CA GLU A 134 -20.98 7.46 -15.19
C GLU A 134 -21.27 8.50 -16.27
N LYS A 135 -20.56 8.37 -17.39
CA LYS A 135 -20.95 9.01 -18.65
C LYS A 135 -21.66 7.98 -19.50
#